data_AF-A0A932YHP1-F1
#
_entry.id   AF-A0A932YHP1-F1
#
_cell.length_a   1.000
_cell.length_b   1.000
_cell.length_c   1.000
_cell.angle_alpha   90.00
_cell.angle_beta   90.00
_cell.angle_gamma   90.00
#
_symmetry.space_group_name_H-M   'P 1'
#
loop_
_entity.id
_entity.type
_entity.pdbx_description
1 polymer ?
#
loop_
_entity_poly.entity_id
_entity_poly.type
_entity_poly.pdbx_seq_one_letter_code
_entity_poly.pdbx_strand_id
1 'polypeptide(L)'
;MIHFTKHALEKFAILEKYKVYVSKADIIEAVQNPDFIDDSRRPLRIAQRDFDNARVLRVVYKEELGVKVVITFYPGRKNQYEKRK
;
A
#
# COMPACT_ATOMS: atom_id res chain seq x y z
N MET A 1 -14.06 -4.65 5.87
CA MET A 1 -13.84 -5.62 4.78
C MET A 1 -12.82 -5.03 3.80
N ILE A 2 -11.92 -5.85 3.23
CA ILE A 2 -10.89 -5.38 2.29
C ILE A 2 -11.05 -6.12 0.95
N HIS A 3 -11.14 -5.37 -0.14
CA HIS A 3 -11.19 -5.93 -1.49
C HIS A 3 -10.01 -5.44 -2.32
N PHE A 4 -9.61 -6.26 -3.29
CA PHE A 4 -8.54 -5.95 -4.22
C PHE A 4 -9.16 -5.77 -5.62
N THR A 5 -8.83 -4.67 -6.28
CA THR A 5 -9.15 -4.52 -7.70
C THR A 5 -8.32 -5.50 -8.54
N LYS A 6 -8.74 -5.74 -9.79
CA LYS A 6 -7.94 -6.50 -10.77
C LYS A 6 -6.51 -5.94 -10.89
N HIS A 7 -6.38 -4.61 -10.96
CA HIS A 7 -5.08 -3.95 -11.04
C HIS A 7 -4.18 -4.25 -9.82
N ALA A 8 -4.74 -4.24 -8.61
CA ALA A 8 -3.99 -4.62 -7.41
C ALA A 8 -3.55 -6.10 -7.44
N LEU A 9 -4.42 -7.00 -7.92
CA LEU A 9 -4.08 -8.42 -8.04
C LEU A 9 -2.95 -8.68 -9.05
N GLU A 10 -2.95 -7.97 -10.18
CA GLU A 10 -1.89 -8.07 -11.19
C GLU A 10 -0.55 -7.49 -10.69
N LYS A 11 -0.61 -6.52 -9.77
CA LYS A 11 0.59 -5.84 -9.24
C LYS A 11 1.54 -6.79 -8.50
N PHE A 12 1.02 -7.85 -7.88
CA PHE A 12 1.83 -8.89 -7.22
C PHE A 12 2.82 -9.53 -8.18
N ALA A 13 2.33 -10.06 -9.31
CA ALA A 13 3.15 -10.71 -10.33
C ALA A 13 4.16 -9.74 -10.97
N ILE A 14 3.78 -8.46 -11.12
CA ILE A 14 4.70 -7.44 -11.63
C ILE A 14 5.87 -7.24 -10.67
N LEU A 15 5.61 -7.07 -9.37
CA LEU A 15 6.66 -6.85 -8.37
C LEU A 15 7.55 -8.08 -8.19
N GLU A 16 6.98 -9.28 -8.26
CA GLU A 16 7.73 -10.53 -8.19
C GLU A 16 8.77 -10.65 -9.32
N LYS A 17 8.43 -10.23 -10.55
CA LYS A 17 9.39 -10.16 -11.67
C LYS A 17 10.60 -9.28 -11.37
N TYR A 18 10.44 -8.27 -10.52
CA TYR A 18 11.52 -7.39 -10.05
C TYR A 18 12.10 -7.81 -8.69
N LYS A 19 11.88 -9.06 -8.27
CA LYS A 19 12.36 -9.62 -6.99
C LYS A 19 11.86 -8.86 -5.77
N VAL A 20 10.66 -8.30 -5.86
CA VAL A 20 9.95 -7.67 -4.74
C VAL A 20 8.75 -8.52 -4.38
N TYR A 21 8.87 -9.22 -3.26
CA TYR A 21 7.85 -10.14 -2.77
C TYR A 21 6.97 -9.43 -1.77
N VAL A 22 5.69 -9.26 -2.11
CA VAL A 22 4.65 -8.68 -1.26
C VAL A 22 3.52 -9.68 -1.21
N SER A 23 3.02 -9.99 -0.03
CA SER A 23 1.88 -10.89 0.16
C SER A 23 0.58 -10.10 0.33
N LYS A 24 -0.57 -10.76 0.18
CA LYS A 24 -1.86 -10.15 0.54
C LYS A 24 -1.91 -9.75 2.02
N ALA A 25 -1.26 -10.51 2.90
CA ALA A 25 -1.20 -10.21 4.32
C ALA A 25 -0.46 -8.89 4.57
N ASP A 26 0.64 -8.62 3.86
CA ASP A 26 1.37 -7.35 3.97
C ASP A 26 0.49 -6.16 3.54
N ILE A 27 -0.32 -6.32 2.49
CA ILE A 27 -1.25 -5.27 2.06
C ILE A 27 -2.33 -5.03 3.10
N ILE A 28 -2.92 -6.11 3.63
CA ILE A 28 -3.96 -6.04 4.66
C ILE A 28 -3.42 -5.34 5.90
N GLU A 29 -2.24 -5.75 6.37
CA GLU A 29 -1.59 -5.18 7.54
C GLU A 29 -1.24 -3.71 7.32
N ALA A 30 -0.71 -3.33 6.15
CA ALA A 30 -0.46 -1.92 5.85
C ALA A 30 -1.75 -1.08 5.88
N VAL A 31 -2.89 -1.62 5.45
CA VAL A 31 -4.19 -0.91 5.41
C VAL A 31 -4.88 -0.85 6.77
N GLN A 32 -4.66 -1.85 7.63
CA GLN A 32 -5.26 -1.93 8.96
C GLN A 32 -4.41 -1.23 10.02
N ASN A 33 -3.09 -1.43 9.97
CA ASN A 33 -2.11 -0.93 10.92
C ASN A 33 -0.99 -0.16 10.21
N PRO A 34 -1.30 0.96 9.52
CA PRO A 34 -0.27 1.78 8.88
C PRO A 34 0.59 2.50 9.92
N ASP A 35 1.86 2.73 9.58
CA ASP A 35 2.70 3.67 10.32
C ASP A 35 2.27 5.13 10.04
N PHE A 36 1.71 5.38 8.86
CA PHE A 36 1.31 6.70 8.40
C PHE A 36 0.19 6.60 7.35
N ILE A 37 -0.73 7.57 7.34
CA ILE A 37 -1.78 7.69 6.33
C ILE A 37 -1.65 9.05 5.62
N ASP A 38 -1.44 9.01 4.30
CA ASP A 38 -1.48 10.18 3.44
C ASP A 38 -2.90 10.41 2.90
N ASP A 39 -3.57 11.43 3.42
CA ASP A 39 -4.92 11.85 3.00
C ASP A 39 -4.90 13.08 2.07
N SER A 40 -3.74 13.47 1.52
CA SER A 40 -3.61 14.66 0.66
C SER A 40 -4.32 14.55 -0.70
N ARG A 41 -4.74 13.34 -1.08
CA ARG A 41 -5.32 13.04 -2.41
C ARG A 41 -6.74 12.46 -2.33
N ARG A 42 -7.57 13.00 -1.42
CA ARG A 42 -8.97 12.55 -1.29
C ARG A 42 -9.68 12.51 -2.65
N PRO A 43 -10.55 11.50 -2.89
CA PRO A 43 -11.00 10.48 -1.94
C PRO A 43 -10.03 9.32 -1.72
N LEU A 44 -8.86 9.34 -2.37
CA LEU A 44 -7.83 8.31 -2.18
C LEU A 44 -7.06 8.54 -0.89
N ARG A 45 -6.71 7.43 -0.24
CA ARG A 45 -5.85 7.36 0.94
C ARG A 45 -4.65 6.52 0.60
N ILE A 46 -3.49 6.85 1.18
CA ILE A 46 -2.27 6.04 1.03
C ILE A 46 -1.82 5.60 2.40
N ALA A 47 -2.03 4.31 2.69
CA ALA A 47 -1.45 3.66 3.86
C ALA A 47 0.03 3.40 3.59
N GLN A 48 0.89 3.73 4.55
CA GLN A 48 2.31 3.47 4.50
C GLN A 48 2.75 2.65 5.69
N ARG A 49 3.60 1.65 5.45
CA ARG A 49 4.23 0.85 6.50
C ARG A 49 5.69 0.56 6.13
N ASP A 50 6.54 0.37 7.13
CA ASP A 50 7.88 -0.17 6.92
C ASP A 50 7.85 -1.50 6.14
N PHE A 51 8.82 -1.71 5.24
CA PHE A 51 8.85 -2.90 4.39
C PHE A 51 10.18 -3.62 4.43
N ASP A 52 11.29 -2.89 4.28
CA ASP A 52 12.64 -3.42 4.46
C ASP A 52 13.62 -2.30 4.82
N ASN A 53 14.93 -2.60 4.87
CA ASN A 53 15.96 -1.63 5.27
C ASN A 53 15.96 -0.32 4.45
N ALA A 54 15.52 -0.34 3.20
CA ALA A 54 15.59 0.82 2.30
C ALA A 54 14.21 1.37 1.89
N ARG A 55 13.14 0.59 2.09
CA ARG A 55 11.84 0.84 1.48
C ARG A 55 10.69 0.80 2.48
N VAL A 56 9.66 1.57 2.16
CA VAL A 56 8.33 1.48 2.75
C VAL A 56 7.38 0.84 1.74
N LEU A 57 6.35 0.15 2.21
CA LEU A 57 5.23 -0.29 1.39
C LEU A 57 4.15 0.78 1.43
N ARG A 58 3.74 1.27 0.25
CA ARG A 58 2.64 2.22 0.11
C ARG A 58 1.46 1.56 -0.59
N VAL A 59 0.30 1.60 0.05
CA VAL A 59 -0.95 1.00 -0.44
C VAL A 59 -1.97 2.11 -0.69
N VAL A 60 -2.41 2.24 -1.94
CA VAL A 60 -3.43 3.20 -2.35
C VAL A 60 -4.78 2.51 -2.28
N TYR A 61 -5.69 3.08 -1.51
CA TYR A 61 -7.05 2.57 -1.36
C TYR A 61 -8.06 3.71 -1.27
N LYS A 62 -9.32 3.36 -1.50
CA LYS A 62 -10.47 4.21 -1.15
C LYS A 62 -11.33 3.50 -0.11
N GLU A 63 -12.10 4.26 0.63
CA GLU A 63 -13.04 3.74 1.63
C GLU A 63 -14.46 4.19 1.27
N GLU A 64 -15.33 3.23 1.03
CA GLU A 64 -16.73 3.45 0.64
C GLU A 64 -17.61 2.55 1.50
N LEU A 65 -18.55 3.14 2.26
CA LEU A 65 -19.50 2.40 3.10
C LEU A 65 -18.83 1.35 4.04
N GLY A 66 -17.66 1.68 4.61
CA GLY A 66 -16.89 0.78 5.50
C GLY A 66 -16.10 -0.33 4.78
N VAL A 67 -16.08 -0.31 3.44
CA VAL A 67 -15.29 -1.22 2.61
C VAL A 67 -14.04 -0.49 2.12
N LYS A 68 -12.86 -1.04 2.41
CA LYS A 68 -11.59 -0.54 1.90
C LYS A 68 -11.26 -1.27 0.60
N VAL A 69 -11.22 -0.53 -0.52
CA VAL A 69 -10.92 -1.07 -1.85
C VAL A 69 -9.49 -0.71 -2.22
N VAL A 70 -8.61 -1.71 -2.24
CA VAL A 70 -7.21 -1.58 -2.64
C VAL A 70 -7.11 -1.43 -4.16
N ILE A 71 -6.62 -0.28 -4.60
CA ILE A 71 -6.49 0.08 -6.01
C ILE A 71 -5.13 -0.36 -6.53
N THR A 72 -4.05 -0.03 -5.82
CA THR A 72 -2.68 -0.41 -6.20
C THR A 72 -1.75 -0.31 -4.98
N PHE A 73 -0.53 -0.82 -5.13
CA PHE A 73 0.52 -0.69 -4.12
C PHE A 73 1.90 -0.70 -4.77
N TYR A 74 2.88 -0.15 -4.07
CA TYR A 74 4.26 -0.08 -4.54
C TYR A 74 5.24 0.11 -3.38
N PRO A 75 6.48 -0.39 -3.51
CA PRO A 75 7.55 0.02 -2.62
C PRO A 75 8.00 1.46 -2.93
N GLY A 76 8.16 2.29 -1.89
CA GLY A 76 8.74 3.63 -1.97
C GLY A 76 10.06 3.69 -1.21
N ARG A 77 10.97 4.59 -1.58
CA ARG A 77 12.23 4.76 -0.83
C ARG A 77 11.99 5.48 0.49
N LYS A 78 12.55 4.99 1.61
CA LYS A 78 12.40 5.60 2.94
C LYS A 78 12.78 7.08 2.95
N ASN A 79 13.93 7.43 2.38
CA ASN A 79 14.41 8.81 2.31
C ASN A 79 13.45 9.81 1.62
N GLN A 80 12.56 9.33 0.76
CA GLN A 80 11.57 10.15 0.07
C GLN A 80 10.32 10.38 0.93
N TYR A 81 9.98 9.44 1.82
CA TYR A 81 8.69 9.39 2.50
C TYR A 81 8.77 9.47 4.03
N GLU A 82 9.90 9.20 4.67
CA GLU A 82 10.09 9.38 6.11
C GLU A 82 9.91 10.84 6.53
N LYS A 83 10.23 11.80 5.64
CA LYS A 83 9.97 13.23 5.85
C LYS A 83 8.49 13.59 5.96
N ARG A 84 7.60 12.64 5.69
CA ARG A 84 6.14 12.82 5.73
C ARG A 84 5.48 12.06 6.88
N LYS A 85 6.24 11.35 7.73
CA LYS A 85 5.71 10.76 8.98
C LYS A 85 5.39 11.86 9.99
#